data_AF-A0A9E5RF74-F1
#
_entry.id   AF-A0A9E5RF74-F1
#
_cell.length_a   1.000
_cell.length_b   1.000
_cell.length_c   1.000
_cell.angle_alpha   90.00
_cell.angle_beta   90.00
_cell.angle_gamma   90.00
#
_symmetry.space_group_name_H-M   'P 1'
#
loop_
_entity.id
_entity.type
_entity.pdbx_description
1 polymer ?
#
loop_
_entity_poly.entity_id
_entity_poly.type
_entity_poly.pdbx_seq_one_letter_code
_entity_poly.pdbx_strand_id
1 'polypeptide(L)'
;MTMIQNTEIHQSIFQALQGSIETDEALQIAINNLHLTLKVSCCLLTKFGSQEALQSDLNSYLISQATTKTTESNHFIHNPSLQSYFRAQLTQGNLAIADRLPPSSHEIQQLLQTSGAYTAIIAPLICHQFYLGELSLYQCDRRVSGQQQN
;
A
#
# COMPACT_ATOMS: atom_id res chain seq x y z
N MET A 1 18.05 9.12 -16.68
CA MET A 1 16.76 8.96 -17.39
C MET A 1 15.73 8.40 -16.41
N THR A 2 15.54 9.08 -15.26
CA THR A 2 14.90 8.51 -14.04
C THR A 2 13.89 9.48 -13.40
N MET A 3 13.98 10.78 -13.69
CA MET A 3 13.04 11.77 -13.15
C MET A 3 11.71 11.82 -13.90
N ILE A 4 11.70 11.49 -15.19
CA ILE A 4 10.49 11.53 -16.04
C ILE A 4 9.50 10.43 -15.60
N GLN A 5 9.99 9.21 -15.35
CA GLN A 5 9.16 8.07 -14.92
C GLN A 5 8.50 8.29 -13.56
N ASN A 6 9.20 8.89 -12.59
CA ASN A 6 8.61 9.21 -11.29
C ASN A 6 7.48 10.25 -11.41
N THR A 7 7.62 11.22 -12.30
CA THR A 7 6.61 12.26 -12.51
C THR A 7 5.35 11.68 -13.13
N GLU A 8 5.49 10.77 -14.10
CA GLU A 8 4.37 10.07 -14.76
C GLU A 8 3.61 9.15 -13.79
N ILE A 9 4.32 8.43 -12.91
CA ILE A 9 3.69 7.59 -11.86
C ILE A 9 2.86 8.45 -10.91
N HIS A 10 3.42 9.56 -10.42
CA HIS A 10 2.72 10.47 -9.52
C HIS A 10 1.48 11.07 -10.19
N GLN A 11 1.59 11.44 -11.46
CA GLN A 11 0.49 12.03 -12.22
C GLN A 11 -0.65 11.03 -12.44
N SER A 12 -0.35 9.79 -12.81
CA SER A 12 -1.38 8.74 -12.98
C SER A 12 -2.12 8.45 -11.67
N ILE A 13 -1.39 8.34 -10.54
CA ILE A 13 -2.00 8.14 -9.22
C ILE A 13 -2.88 9.35 -8.85
N PHE A 14 -2.39 10.56 -9.07
CA PHE A 14 -3.13 11.78 -8.75
C PHE A 14 -4.41 11.92 -9.58
N GLN A 15 -4.35 11.65 -10.88
CA GLN A 15 -5.51 11.73 -11.77
C GLN A 15 -6.57 10.66 -11.46
N ALA A 16 -6.16 9.45 -11.07
CA ALA A 16 -7.08 8.42 -10.58
C ALA A 16 -7.82 8.82 -9.31
N LEU A 17 -7.14 9.52 -8.40
CA LEU A 17 -7.75 10.04 -7.18
C LEU A 17 -8.78 11.12 -7.45
N GLN A 18 -8.58 11.95 -8.48
CA GLN A 18 -9.56 12.95 -8.91
C GLN A 18 -10.78 12.35 -9.64
N GLY A 19 -10.81 11.04 -9.86
CA GLY A 19 -11.86 10.38 -10.65
C GLY A 19 -11.82 10.78 -12.12
N SER A 20 -10.70 11.34 -12.60
CA SER A 20 -10.56 11.87 -13.96
C SER A 20 -9.98 10.86 -14.95
N ILE A 21 -9.74 9.60 -14.54
CA ILE A 21 -9.16 8.56 -15.39
C ILE A 21 -10.17 7.44 -15.64
N GLU A 22 -10.51 7.28 -16.92
CA GLU A 22 -11.15 6.11 -17.54
C GLU A 22 -10.14 5.00 -17.92
N THR A 23 -8.95 4.95 -17.35
CA THR A 23 -7.97 3.90 -17.68
C THR A 23 -7.36 3.25 -16.44
N ASP A 24 -8.04 2.22 -15.94
CA ASP A 24 -7.49 1.20 -15.04
C ASP A 24 -6.08 0.75 -15.49
N GLU A 25 -5.82 0.77 -16.81
CA GLU A 25 -4.52 0.47 -17.42
C GLU A 25 -3.40 1.44 -17.02
N ALA A 26 -3.63 2.75 -16.97
CA ALA A 26 -2.59 3.72 -16.61
C ALA A 26 -2.20 3.59 -15.12
N LEU A 27 -3.19 3.33 -14.27
CA LEU A 27 -2.98 3.01 -12.87
C LEU A 27 -2.22 1.70 -12.69
N GLN A 28 -2.64 0.67 -13.43
CA GLN A 28 -1.99 -0.62 -13.38
C GLN A 28 -0.52 -0.54 -13.84
N ILE A 29 -0.22 0.25 -14.88
CA ILE A 29 1.15 0.52 -15.30
C ILE A 29 1.93 1.23 -14.18
N ALA A 30 1.34 2.24 -13.54
CA ALA A 30 2.00 2.96 -12.44
C ALA A 30 2.31 2.04 -11.24
N ILE A 31 1.34 1.21 -10.84
CA ILE A 31 1.49 0.24 -9.74
C ILE A 31 2.51 -0.85 -10.10
N ASN A 32 2.50 -1.36 -11.33
CA ASN A 32 3.53 -2.27 -11.83
C ASN A 32 4.92 -1.63 -11.79
N ASN A 33 5.06 -0.39 -12.23
CA ASN A 33 6.34 0.32 -12.21
C ASN A 33 6.83 0.56 -10.78
N LEU A 34 5.95 0.94 -9.85
CA LEU A 34 6.30 1.08 -8.43
C LEU A 34 6.77 -0.24 -7.83
N HIS A 35 6.03 -1.32 -8.10
CA HIS A 35 6.39 -2.67 -7.68
C HIS A 35 7.80 -3.07 -8.15
N LEU A 36 8.08 -2.88 -9.44
CA LEU A 36 9.37 -3.22 -10.05
C LEU A 36 10.51 -2.31 -9.56
N THR A 37 10.25 -1.01 -9.43
CA THR A 37 11.25 0.00 -9.04
C THR A 37 11.65 -0.16 -7.58
N LEU A 38 10.66 -0.30 -6.70
CA LEU A 38 10.88 -0.47 -5.26
C LEU A 38 11.24 -1.90 -4.87
N LYS A 39 11.12 -2.86 -5.79
CA LYS A 39 11.43 -4.29 -5.58
C LYS A 39 10.68 -4.85 -4.36
N VAL A 40 9.42 -4.46 -4.23
CA VAL A 40 8.50 -4.97 -3.20
C VAL A 40 7.78 -6.20 -3.75
N SER A 41 7.28 -7.05 -2.86
CA SER A 41 6.60 -8.29 -3.23
C SER A 41 5.19 -8.03 -3.75
N CYS A 42 4.51 -7.06 -3.14
CA CYS A 42 3.16 -6.66 -3.48
C CYS A 42 3.00 -5.15 -3.36
N CYS A 43 2.26 -4.56 -4.29
CA CYS A 43 1.84 -3.17 -4.30
C CYS A 43 0.33 -3.14 -4.52
N LEU A 44 -0.42 -2.50 -3.63
CA LEU A 44 -1.88 -2.39 -3.68
C LEU A 44 -2.28 -0.92 -3.69
N LEU A 45 -3.18 -0.56 -4.59
CA LEU A 45 -3.86 0.73 -4.59
C LEU A 45 -5.31 0.51 -4.16
N THR A 46 -5.69 1.08 -3.02
CA THR A 46 -7.03 0.97 -2.48
C THR A 46 -7.68 2.35 -2.46
N LYS A 47 -8.94 2.44 -2.87
CA LYS A 47 -9.76 3.64 -2.73
C LYS A 47 -10.89 3.38 -1.76
N PHE A 48 -11.11 4.33 -0.87
CA PHE A 48 -12.29 4.36 -0.02
C PHE A 48 -13.37 5.16 -0.73
N GLY A 49 -14.63 4.79 -0.50
CA GLY A 49 -15.78 5.51 -1.03
C GLY A 49 -15.90 6.94 -0.47
N SER A 50 -16.99 7.22 0.25
CA SER A 50 -17.17 8.51 0.94
C SER A 50 -16.44 8.55 2.29
N GLN A 51 -16.30 9.74 2.87
CA GLN A 51 -15.71 9.89 4.21
C GLN A 51 -16.56 9.21 5.30
N GLU A 52 -17.88 9.11 5.09
CA GLU A 52 -18.81 8.34 5.94
C GLU A 52 -18.58 6.83 5.82
N ALA A 53 -18.17 6.39 4.63
CA ALA A 53 -17.83 5.00 4.34
C ALA A 53 -16.51 4.55 5.01
N LEU A 54 -15.68 5.47 5.51
CA LEU A 54 -14.46 5.13 6.28
C LEU A 54 -14.76 4.51 7.66
N GLN A 55 -16.00 4.60 8.14
CA GLN A 55 -16.42 3.98 9.41
C GLN A 55 -16.80 2.49 9.25
N SER A 56 -17.04 2.02 8.02
CA SER A 56 -17.24 0.61 7.75
C SER A 56 -16.08 0.07 6.91
N ASP A 57 -15.42 -0.99 7.36
CA ASP A 57 -14.39 -1.70 6.59
C ASP A 57 -14.94 -2.36 5.30
N LEU A 58 -16.19 -2.08 4.94
CA LEU A 58 -16.96 -2.67 3.85
C LEU A 58 -16.89 -1.86 2.55
N ASN A 59 -16.26 -0.69 2.54
CA ASN A 59 -16.27 0.24 1.39
C ASN A 59 -14.86 0.58 0.87
N SER A 60 -13.92 -0.34 1.02
CA SER A 60 -12.60 -0.28 0.37
C SER A 60 -12.62 -1.04 -0.96
N TYR A 61 -12.24 -0.39 -2.05
CA TYR A 61 -12.13 -0.99 -3.37
C TYR A 61 -10.67 -1.10 -3.75
N LEU A 62 -10.20 -2.32 -4.03
CA LEU A 62 -8.89 -2.53 -4.64
C LEU A 62 -8.97 -2.07 -6.10
N ILE A 63 -8.22 -1.02 -6.44
CA ILE A 63 -8.20 -0.45 -7.79
C ILE A 63 -7.13 -1.14 -8.65
N SER A 64 -5.98 -1.44 -8.07
CA SER A 64 -4.86 -2.02 -8.81
C SER A 64 -3.92 -2.77 -7.87
N GLN A 65 -3.32 -3.84 -8.40
CA GLN A 65 -2.41 -4.71 -7.67
C GLN A 65 -1.25 -5.14 -8.57
N ALA A 66 -0.03 -5.11 -8.03
CA ALA A 66 1.13 -5.73 -8.66
C ALA A 66 1.82 -6.66 -7.65
N THR A 67 1.97 -7.92 -8.02
CA THR A 67 2.58 -8.97 -7.19
C THR A 67 3.71 -9.67 -7.94
N THR A 68 4.74 -10.12 -7.23
CA THR A 68 5.66 -11.10 -7.82
C THR A 68 4.96 -12.45 -7.97
N LYS A 69 5.32 -13.24 -9.00
CA LYS A 69 4.83 -14.63 -9.17
C LYS A 69 5.02 -15.50 -7.92
N THR A 70 6.06 -15.25 -7.14
CA THR A 70 6.32 -15.96 -5.88
C THR A 70 5.32 -15.57 -4.79
N THR A 71 4.79 -14.34 -4.80
CA THR A 71 3.78 -13.84 -3.85
C THR A 71 2.40 -14.44 -4.13
N GLU A 72 2.07 -14.68 -5.40
CA GLU A 72 0.87 -15.43 -5.80
C GLU A 72 0.91 -16.89 -5.31
N SER A 73 2.09 -17.51 -5.27
CA SER A 73 2.28 -18.86 -4.72
C SER A 73 2.46 -18.92 -3.20
N ASN A 74 2.84 -17.81 -2.55
CA ASN A 74 3.20 -17.75 -1.13
C ASN A 74 2.09 -17.22 -0.20
N HIS A 75 0.82 -17.24 -0.63
CA HIS A 75 -0.33 -16.92 0.21
C HIS A 75 -0.33 -15.49 0.78
N PHE A 76 0.07 -14.48 0.00
CA PHE A 76 -0.22 -13.10 0.44
C PHE A 76 -1.73 -12.88 0.48
N ILE A 77 -2.22 -12.41 1.62
CA ILE A 77 -3.63 -12.11 1.83
C ILE A 77 -3.73 -10.65 2.21
N HIS A 78 -4.46 -9.87 1.41
CA HIS A 78 -4.81 -8.51 1.80
C HIS A 78 -5.59 -8.58 3.13
N ASN A 79 -5.07 -7.92 4.17
CA ASN A 79 -5.63 -7.97 5.52
C ASN A 79 -6.10 -6.58 5.95
N PRO A 80 -7.39 -6.23 5.72
CA PRO A 80 -7.99 -4.93 6.08
C PRO A 80 -7.76 -4.52 7.54
N SER A 81 -7.58 -5.48 8.44
CA SER A 81 -7.34 -5.22 9.86
C SER A 81 -6.02 -4.47 10.09
N LEU A 82 -5.02 -4.66 9.22
CA LEU A 82 -3.76 -3.92 9.27
C LEU A 82 -3.98 -2.43 8.94
N GLN A 83 -4.80 -2.13 7.94
CA GLN A 83 -5.21 -0.76 7.61
C GLN A 83 -6.01 -0.12 8.73
N SER A 84 -6.98 -0.86 9.29
CA SER A 84 -7.80 -0.38 10.40
C SER A 84 -6.95 -0.01 11.61
N TYR A 85 -5.91 -0.80 11.90
CA TYR A 85 -4.94 -0.49 12.96
C TYR A 85 -4.24 0.87 12.75
N PHE A 86 -3.82 1.18 11.53
CA PHE A 86 -3.12 2.43 11.20
C PHE A 86 -4.03 3.61 10.81
N ARG A 87 -5.35 3.44 10.84
CA ARG A 87 -6.30 4.42 10.28
C ARG A 87 -6.16 5.82 10.87
N ALA A 88 -5.94 5.94 12.18
CA ALA A 88 -5.76 7.22 12.85
C ALA A 88 -4.52 7.97 12.33
N GLN A 89 -3.43 7.25 12.05
CA GLN A 89 -2.20 7.82 11.49
C GLN A 89 -2.39 8.21 10.02
N LEU A 90 -3.00 7.32 9.23
CA LEU A 90 -3.21 7.50 7.80
C LEU A 90 -4.14 8.68 7.49
N THR A 91 -5.22 8.84 8.25
CA THR A 91 -6.17 9.95 8.07
C THR A 91 -5.56 11.32 8.38
N GLN A 92 -4.45 11.37 9.14
CA GLN A 92 -3.67 12.59 9.40
C GLN A 92 -2.62 12.86 8.31
N GLY A 93 -2.51 12.01 7.28
CA GLY A 93 -1.51 12.13 6.22
C GLY A 93 -0.15 11.55 6.56
N ASN A 94 -0.04 10.82 7.65
CA ASN A 94 1.22 10.19 8.04
C ASN A 94 1.36 8.82 7.38
N LEU A 95 2.58 8.49 6.93
CA LEU A 95 2.95 7.15 6.48
C LEU A 95 2.91 6.18 7.65
N ALA A 96 2.31 5.00 7.48
CA ALA A 96 2.41 3.90 8.42
C ALA A 96 3.47 2.90 7.97
N ILE A 97 4.31 2.45 8.90
CA ILE A 97 5.37 1.48 8.65
C ILE A 97 5.24 0.37 9.69
N ALA A 98 5.20 -0.86 9.22
CA ALA A 98 5.07 -2.05 10.04
C ALA A 98 6.17 -3.04 9.68
N ASP A 99 6.85 -3.56 10.71
CA ASP A 99 7.79 -4.66 10.58
C ASP A 99 7.34 -5.81 11.50
N ARG A 100 7.51 -7.05 11.07
CA ARG A 100 7.21 -8.24 11.88
C ARG A 100 8.23 -8.46 12.99
N LEU A 101 9.28 -7.65 13.05
CA LEU A 101 10.30 -7.67 14.10
C LEU A 101 10.16 -6.47 15.05
N PRO A 102 10.77 -6.55 16.24
CA PRO A 102 10.87 -5.40 17.15
C PRO A 102 11.45 -4.17 16.42
N PRO A 103 10.94 -2.96 16.72
CA PRO A 103 10.14 -2.62 17.90
C PRO A 103 8.61 -2.72 17.73
N SER A 104 8.09 -3.31 16.65
CA SER A 104 6.63 -3.39 16.44
C SER A 104 5.91 -4.17 17.55
N SER A 105 4.70 -3.74 17.89
CA SER A 105 3.85 -4.41 18.86
C SER A 105 3.49 -5.83 18.40
N HIS A 106 3.19 -6.72 19.35
CA HIS A 106 2.78 -8.09 19.05
C HIS A 106 1.56 -8.15 18.12
N GLU A 107 0.62 -7.22 18.28
CA GLU A 107 -0.55 -7.08 17.43
C GLU A 107 -0.18 -6.82 15.96
N ILE A 108 0.73 -5.88 15.70
CA ILE A 108 1.23 -5.60 14.33
C ILE A 108 1.92 -6.84 13.74
N GLN A 109 2.72 -7.54 14.54
CA GLN A 109 3.42 -8.75 14.09
C GLN A 109 2.43 -9.86 13.69
N GLN A 110 1.32 -10.02 14.42
CA GLN A 110 0.25 -10.96 14.08
C GLN A 110 -0.51 -10.53 12.82
N LEU A 111 -0.79 -9.24 12.67
CA LEU A 111 -1.46 -8.71 11.48
C LEU A 111 -0.62 -8.90 10.21
N LEU A 112 0.70 -8.70 10.28
CA LEU A 112 1.63 -8.99 9.19
C LEU A 112 1.77 -10.49 8.92
N GLN A 113 1.81 -11.32 9.96
CA GLN A 113 1.88 -12.77 9.81
C GLN A 113 0.65 -13.32 9.09
N THR A 114 -0.54 -12.86 9.46
CA THR A 114 -1.80 -13.30 8.85
C THR A 114 -1.94 -12.84 7.39
N SER A 115 -1.31 -11.74 7.01
CA SER A 115 -1.22 -11.30 5.60
C SER A 115 -0.10 -11.99 4.81
N GLY A 116 0.73 -12.84 5.44
CA GLY A 116 1.91 -13.44 4.81
C GLY A 116 3.05 -12.45 4.54
N ALA A 117 3.02 -11.27 5.17
CA ALA A 117 4.01 -10.21 4.99
C ALA A 117 5.06 -10.21 6.13
N TYR A 118 6.27 -9.77 5.81
CA TYR A 118 7.30 -9.44 6.79
C TYR A 118 7.28 -7.95 7.14
N THR A 119 7.06 -7.11 6.14
CA THR A 119 6.98 -5.66 6.35
C THR A 119 5.89 -5.08 5.46
N ALA A 120 5.32 -3.97 5.91
CA ALA A 120 4.37 -3.17 5.17
C ALA A 120 4.70 -1.68 5.30
N ILE A 121 4.53 -0.94 4.21
CA ILE A 121 4.49 0.51 4.19
C ILE A 121 3.14 0.90 3.61
N ILE A 122 2.38 1.71 4.33
CA ILE A 122 1.07 2.19 3.89
C ILE A 122 1.14 3.70 3.82
N ALA A 123 0.96 4.23 2.61
CA ALA A 123 0.95 5.66 2.34
C ALA A 123 -0.47 6.14 2.09
N PRO A 124 -0.97 7.15 2.84
CA PRO A 124 -2.31 7.65 2.64
C PRO A 124 -2.39 8.48 1.35
N LEU A 125 -3.50 8.34 0.63
CA LEU A 125 -3.82 9.15 -0.53
C LEU A 125 -4.76 10.27 -0.09
N ILE A 126 -4.22 11.48 0.02
CA ILE A 126 -4.96 12.65 0.50
C ILE A 126 -5.10 13.69 -0.61
N CYS A 127 -6.32 14.15 -0.82
CA CYS A 127 -6.63 15.24 -1.74
C CYS A 127 -7.52 16.25 -1.02
N HIS A 128 -7.13 17.53 -1.00
CA HIS A 128 -7.88 18.59 -0.29
C HIS A 128 -8.26 18.22 1.16
N GLN A 129 -7.35 17.56 1.90
CA GLN A 129 -7.55 17.08 3.27
C GLN A 129 -8.52 15.91 3.42
N PHE A 130 -9.01 15.33 2.32
CA PHE A 130 -9.80 14.11 2.33
C PHE A 130 -8.92 12.89 2.15
N TYR A 131 -9.06 11.92 3.06
CA TYR A 131 -8.47 10.60 2.94
C TYR A 131 -9.27 9.78 1.93
N LEU A 132 -8.74 9.66 0.71
CA LEU A 132 -9.41 9.04 -0.43
C LEU A 132 -9.07 7.56 -0.60
N GLY A 133 -7.96 7.11 -0.01
CA GLY A 133 -7.40 5.81 -0.31
C GLY A 133 -6.02 5.64 0.29
N GLU A 134 -5.35 4.59 -0.13
CA GLU A 134 -4.00 4.26 0.31
C GLU A 134 -3.23 3.49 -0.76
N LEU A 135 -1.92 3.66 -0.74
CA LEU A 135 -0.95 2.84 -1.44
C LEU A 135 -0.26 1.96 -0.41
N SER A 136 -0.47 0.66 -0.50
CA SER A 136 0.11 -0.32 0.41
C SER A 136 1.19 -1.14 -0.29
N LEU A 137 2.40 -1.14 0.28
CA LEU A 137 3.57 -1.85 -0.20
C LEU A 137 3.90 -2.95 0.79
N TYR A 138 4.04 -4.19 0.33
CA TYR A 138 4.39 -5.32 1.18
C TYR A 138 5.64 -6.01 0.69
N GLN A 139 6.45 -6.45 1.66
CA GLN A 139 7.54 -7.38 1.42
C GLN A 139 7.19 -8.72 2.09
N CYS A 140 7.10 -9.77 1.28
CA CYS A 140 6.66 -11.13 1.64
C CYS A 140 7.79 -12.16 1.50
N ASP A 141 8.75 -11.94 0.60
CA ASP A 141 9.83 -12.89 0.30
C ASP A 141 11.19 -12.51 0.90
N ARG A 142 11.34 -11.31 1.46
CA ARG A 142 12.59 -10.89 2.11
C ARG A 142 12.34 -10.11 3.40
N ARG A 143 13.29 -10.23 4.32
CA ARG A 143 13.45 -9.24 5.40
C ARG A 143 13.99 -7.96 4.77
N VAL A 144 13.52 -6.79 5.20
CA VAL A 144 14.27 -5.55 4.92
C VAL A 144 15.57 -5.70 5.70
N SER A 145 16.66 -6.06 5.02
CA SER A 145 18.01 -6.08 5.60
C SER A 145 18.47 -4.64 5.77
N GLY A 146 17.91 -4.00 6.79
CA GLY A 146 18.14 -2.62 7.16
C GLY A 146 18.64 -2.47 8.60
N GLN A 147 19.36 -3.44 9.14
CA GLN A 147 20.30 -3.27 10.27
C GLN A 147 21.38 -4.36 10.17
N GLN A 148 22.41 -4.10 9.35
CA GLN A 148 23.76 -4.49 9.74
C GLN A 148 24.20 -3.43 10.74
N GLN A 149 24.32 -3.78 12.02
CA GLN A 149 25.15 -3.03 12.95
C GLN A 149 25.61 -3.96 14.07
N ASN A 150 26.90 -4.32 13.94
CA ASN A 150 27.89 -4.76 14.93
C ASN A 150 27.56 -5.91 15.87
#